data_AF-A0A6J4LNS3-F1
#
_entry.id   AF-A0A6J4LNS3-F1
#
_cell.length_a   1.000
_cell.length_b   1.000
_cell.length_c   1.000
_cell.angle_alpha   90.00
_cell.angle_beta   90.00
_cell.angle_gamma   90.00
#
_symmetry.space_group_name_H-M   'P 1'
#
loop_
_entity.id
_entity.type
_entity.pdbx_description
1 polymer ?
#
loop_
_entity_poly.entity_id
_entity_poly.type
_entity_poly.pdbx_seq_one_letter_code
_entity_poly.pdbx_strand_id
1 'polypeptide(L)'
;MHEHLQFIAGLLTANPGSADDPKLLELQRIVERRSLRPVVTCFRHGSAGAKIPAVPLAFRRIVKRIHGEIETDFDVDDRKASGGRFAAA
;
A
#
# COMPACT_ATOMS: atom_id res chain seq x y z
N MET A 1 6.45 0.19 -7.03
CA MET A 1 5.66 0.28 -5.78
C MET A 1 6.25 1.26 -4.77
N HIS A 2 7.52 1.11 -4.35
CA HIS A 2 8.14 2.02 -3.39
C HIS A 2 8.04 3.49 -3.84
N GLU A 3 8.41 3.77 -5.10
CA GLU A 3 8.30 5.10 -5.72
C GLU A 3 6.86 5.63 -5.76
N HIS A 4 5.87 4.78 -6.09
CA HIS A 4 4.46 5.20 -6.06
C HIS A 4 3.99 5.58 -4.65
N LEU A 5 4.36 4.79 -3.63
CA LEU A 5 4.00 5.11 -2.25
C LEU A 5 4.74 6.35 -1.73
N GLN A 6 5.98 6.58 -2.17
CA GLN A 6 6.69 7.84 -1.92
C GLN A 6 6.01 9.03 -2.60
N PHE A 7 5.57 8.88 -3.84
CA PHE A 7 4.83 9.92 -4.55
C PHE A 7 3.52 10.27 -3.84
N ILE A 8 2.72 9.26 -3.46
CA ILE A 8 1.48 9.47 -2.69
C ILE A 8 1.78 10.13 -1.33
N ALA A 9 2.84 9.70 -0.63
CA ALA A 9 3.26 10.36 0.61
C ALA A 9 3.56 11.85 0.38
N GLY A 10 4.25 12.19 -0.71
CA GLY A 10 4.55 13.58 -1.09
C GLY A 10 3.30 14.41 -1.44
N LEU A 11 2.20 13.78 -1.86
CA LEU A 11 0.91 14.48 -2.02
C LEU A 11 0.26 14.81 -0.67
N LEU A 12 0.40 13.89 0.30
CA LEU A 12 -0.22 13.99 1.62
C LEU A 12 0.58 14.85 2.61
N THR A 13 1.88 15.04 2.35
CA THR A 13 2.77 15.86 3.19
C THR A 13 3.45 16.93 2.35
N ALA A 14 3.33 18.19 2.75
CA ALA A 14 4.14 19.27 2.22
C ALA A 14 5.62 19.15 2.64
N ASN A 15 5.89 18.64 3.85
CA ASN A 15 7.22 18.42 4.41
C ASN A 15 7.35 16.98 4.93
N PRO A 16 7.88 16.04 4.13
CA PRO A 16 8.07 14.66 4.54
C PRO A 16 8.91 14.57 5.82
N GLY A 17 8.35 14.00 6.89
CA GLY A 17 9.04 13.83 8.18
C GLY A 17 8.78 14.94 9.22
N SER A 18 8.06 16.01 8.87
CA SER A 18 7.58 16.98 9.87
C SER A 18 6.41 16.41 10.66
N ALA A 19 6.51 16.47 11.99
CA ALA A 19 5.42 16.09 12.88
C ALA A 19 4.20 17.03 12.75
N ASP A 20 4.34 18.23 12.19
CA ASP A 20 3.26 19.24 12.13
C ASP A 20 2.92 19.64 10.70
N ASP A 21 2.86 18.66 9.79
CA ASP A 21 2.47 18.93 8.41
C ASP A 21 1.01 19.44 8.34
N PRO A 22 0.77 20.68 7.85
CA PRO A 22 -0.55 21.29 7.88
C PRO A 22 -1.55 20.60 6.96
N LYS A 23 -1.11 19.99 5.85
CA LYS A 23 -2.01 19.24 4.94
C LYS A 23 -2.47 17.95 5.61
N LEU A 24 -1.55 17.25 6.26
CA LEU A 24 -1.87 15.99 6.94
C LEU A 24 -2.78 16.21 8.15
N LEU A 25 -2.57 17.31 8.89
CA LEU A 25 -3.45 17.74 9.98
C LEU A 25 -4.86 18.08 9.48
N GLU A 26 -4.98 18.80 8.38
CA GLU A 26 -6.31 19.13 7.84
C GLU A 26 -7.04 17.89 7.32
N LEU A 27 -6.32 16.98 6.64
CA LEU A 27 -6.87 15.71 6.21
C LEU A 27 -7.37 14.87 7.40
N GLN A 28 -6.59 14.79 8.48
CA GLN A 28 -7.00 14.14 9.72
C GLN A 28 -8.30 14.75 10.28
N ARG A 29 -8.39 16.09 10.35
CA ARG A 29 -9.60 16.77 10.82
C ARG A 29 -10.82 16.51 9.94
N ILE A 30 -10.64 16.38 8.62
CA ILE A 30 -11.74 16.04 7.70
C ILE A 30 -12.22 14.62 7.97
N VAL A 31 -11.28 13.67 8.09
CA VAL A 31 -11.59 12.27 8.39
C VAL A 31 -12.38 12.16 9.70
N GLU A 32 -11.93 12.83 10.76
CA GLU A 32 -12.59 12.81 12.07
C GLU A 32 -13.98 13.47 12.01
N ARG A 33 -14.09 14.69 11.47
CA ARG A 33 -15.37 15.44 11.40
C ARG A 33 -16.43 14.73 10.58
N ARG A 34 -16.03 13.92 9.61
CA ARG A 34 -16.93 13.18 8.70
C ARG A 34 -17.06 11.70 9.06
N SER A 35 -16.40 11.25 10.14
CA SER A 35 -16.35 9.85 10.56
C SER A 35 -15.94 8.90 9.42
N LEU A 36 -14.99 9.33 8.60
CA LEU A 36 -14.49 8.54 7.47
C LEU A 36 -13.53 7.46 7.97
N ARG A 37 -13.39 6.40 7.16
CA ARG A 37 -12.39 5.35 7.34
C ARG A 37 -11.58 5.21 6.06
N PRO A 38 -10.46 5.95 5.92
CA PRO A 38 -9.63 5.85 4.73
C PRO A 38 -9.01 4.46 4.64
N VAL A 39 -9.08 3.84 3.46
CA VAL A 39 -8.40 2.56 3.18
C VAL A 39 -7.49 2.75 1.99
N VAL A 40 -6.23 2.31 2.12
CA VAL A 40 -5.26 2.28 1.02
C VAL A 40 -4.97 0.83 0.68
N THR A 41 -5.48 0.37 -0.46
CA THR A 41 -5.25 -0.99 -0.92
C THR A 41 -4.11 -1.04 -1.92
N CYS A 42 -3.11 -1.89 -1.66
CA CYS A 42 -1.95 -2.09 -2.51
C CYS A 42 -2.05 -3.45 -3.19
N PHE A 43 -2.12 -3.45 -4.52
CA PHE A 43 -2.18 -4.67 -5.33
C PHE A 43 -0.89 -4.85 -6.12
N ARG A 44 -0.39 -6.07 -6.20
CA ARG A 44 0.69 -6.44 -7.11
C ARG A 44 0.65 -7.91 -7.45
N HIS A 45 0.69 -8.21 -8.75
CA HIS A 45 1.01 -9.54 -9.27
C HIS A 45 2.48 -9.61 -9.66
N GLY A 46 3.18 -10.65 -9.22
CA GLY A 46 4.59 -10.90 -9.52
C GLY A 46 4.81 -12.19 -10.29
N SER A 47 5.94 -12.31 -10.97
CA SER A 47 6.36 -13.58 -11.55
C SER A 47 6.76 -14.58 -10.47
N ALA A 48 6.83 -15.86 -10.84
CA ALA A 48 7.15 -16.95 -9.92
C ALA A 48 8.53 -16.75 -9.25
N GLY A 49 8.53 -16.67 -7.91
CA GLY A 49 9.72 -16.38 -7.11
C GLY A 49 10.08 -14.89 -7.01
N ALA A 50 9.22 -13.99 -7.49
CA ALA A 50 9.35 -12.56 -7.23
C ALA A 50 9.21 -12.29 -5.72
N LYS A 51 10.00 -11.33 -5.22
CA LYS A 51 9.88 -10.88 -3.83
C LYS A 51 8.59 -10.08 -3.64
N ILE A 52 7.80 -10.47 -2.64
CA ILE A 52 6.64 -9.71 -2.18
C ILE A 52 7.12 -8.33 -1.68
N PRO A 53 6.55 -7.24 -2.19
CA PRO A 53 7.02 -5.91 -1.85
C PRO A 53 6.55 -5.52 -0.44
N ALA A 54 7.31 -4.66 0.25
CA ALA A 54 6.94 -4.18 1.57
C ALA A 54 6.40 -2.75 1.49
N VAL A 55 5.36 -2.46 2.28
CA VAL A 55 4.86 -1.09 2.47
C VAL A 55 5.83 -0.33 3.39
N PRO A 56 6.43 0.80 2.95
CA PRO A 56 7.41 1.55 3.74
C PRO A 56 6.84 2.04 5.07
N LEU A 57 7.68 2.01 6.12
CA LEU A 57 7.28 2.47 7.47
C LEU A 57 6.81 3.92 7.49
N ALA A 58 7.47 4.79 6.73
CA ALA A 58 7.08 6.20 6.62
C ALA A 58 5.64 6.35 6.09
N PHE A 59 5.28 5.57 5.06
CA PHE A 59 3.92 5.56 4.50
C PHE A 59 2.90 5.04 5.51
N ARG A 60 3.22 3.95 6.23
CA ARG A 60 2.36 3.41 7.31
C ARG A 60 2.07 4.45 8.39
N ARG A 61 3.07 5.27 8.76
CA ARG A 61 2.91 6.35 9.76
C ARG A 61 1.94 7.44 9.28
N ILE A 62 2.02 7.82 8.01
CA ILE A 62 1.10 8.80 7.40
C ILE A 62 -0.34 8.28 7.45
N VAL A 63 -0.56 7.05 6.98
CA VAL A 63 -1.91 6.45 6.95
C VAL A 63 -2.48 6.29 8.37
N LYS A 64 -1.67 5.83 9.33
CA LYS A 64 -2.09 5.72 10.73
C LYS A 64 -2.52 7.07 11.32
N ARG A 65 -1.85 8.16 10.94
CA ARG A 65 -2.14 9.50 11.46
C ARG A 65 -3.52 10.01 11.03
N ILE A 66 -3.99 9.60 9.85
CA ILE A 66 -5.33 9.92 9.36
C ILE A 66 -6.34 8.83 9.73
N HIS A 67 -6.05 7.99 10.74
CA HIS A 67 -6.88 6.86 11.17
C HIS A 67 -7.27 5.91 10.04
N GLY A 68 -6.40 5.79 9.03
CA GLY A 68 -6.61 4.93 7.88
C GLY A 68 -6.02 3.54 8.06
N GLU A 69 -6.43 2.64 7.17
CA GLU A 69 -5.97 1.26 7.10
C GLU A 69 -5.21 1.00 5.80
N ILE A 70 -4.31 0.02 5.82
CA ILE A 70 -3.57 -0.42 4.64
C ILE A 70 -3.88 -1.89 4.43
N GLU A 71 -4.44 -2.19 3.27
CA GLU A 71 -4.69 -3.54 2.80
C GLU A 71 -3.67 -3.90 1.74
N THR A 72 -3.15 -5.12 1.77
CA THR A 72 -2.19 -5.60 0.77
C THR A 72 -2.67 -6.90 0.18
N ASP A 73 -2.74 -6.94 -1.14
CA ASP A 73 -3.03 -8.13 -1.91
C ASP A 73 -1.89 -8.32 -2.92
N PHE A 74 -0.95 -9.18 -2.53
CA PHE A 74 0.25 -9.45 -3.29
C PHE A 74 0.27 -10.91 -3.68
N ASP A 75 0.26 -11.16 -4.98
CA ASP A 75 0.24 -12.48 -5.55
C ASP A 75 1.49 -12.72 -6.40
N VAL A 76 1.86 -13.98 -6.57
CA VAL A 76 2.96 -14.42 -7.43
C VAL A 76 2.54 -15.63 -8.24
N ASP A 77 2.99 -15.72 -9.49
CA ASP A 77 2.72 -16.93 -10.29
C ASP A 77 3.21 -18.18 -9.56
N ASP A 78 2.36 -19.21 -9.52
CA ASP A 78 2.76 -20.52 -9.04
C ASP A 78 3.79 -21.14 -10.00
N ARG A 79 4.91 -21.65 -9.47
CA ARG A 79 5.91 -22.40 -10.26
C ARG A 79 5.37 -23.69 -10.88
N LYS A 80 4.11 -24.04 -10.69
CA LYS A 80 3.50 -25.28 -11.17
C LYS A 80 2.32 -25.02 -12.09
N ALA A 81 2.62 -24.55 -13.30
CA ALA A 81 1.74 -24.71 -14.47
C ALA A 81 2.45 -25.41 -15.64
N SER A 82 3.50 -26.21 -15.39
CA SER A 82 4.12 -27.06 -16.41
C SER A 82 4.43 -28.46 -15.86
N GLY A 83 3.40 -29.28 -15.63
CA GLY A 83 3.60 -30.68 -15.22
C GLY A 83 2.34 -31.51 -14.96
N GLY A 84 1.16 -31.05 -15.37
CA GLY A 84 -0.12 -31.74 -15.16
C GLY A 84 -0.56 -32.55 -16.36
N ARG A 85 -0.04 -33.78 -16.49
CA ARG A 85 -0.67 -34.99 -17.05
C ARG A 85 -1.58 -34.82 -18.29
N PHE A 86 -0.98 -34.89 -19.47
CA PHE A 86 -1.62 -35.54 -20.63
C PHE A 86 -0.60 -36.46 -21.33
N ALA A 87 -0.60 -37.73 -20.94
CA ALA A 87 -0.13 -38.88 -21.71
C ALA A 87 -0.92 -40.06 -21.14
N ALA A 88 -2.10 -40.33 -21.69
CA ALA A 88 -2.37 -41.21 -22.84
C ALA A 88 -3.00 -42.49 -22.27
N ALA A 89 -4.21 -42.77 -22.76
CA ALA A 89 -5.01 -43.96 -22.46
C ALA A 89 -4.36 -45.23 -23.01
#